data_AF-A0A8G2BZ27-F1
#
_entry.id   AF-A0A8G2BZ27-F1
#
_cell.length_a   1.000
_cell.length_b   1.000
_cell.length_c   1.000
_cell.angle_alpha   90.00
_cell.angle_beta   90.00
_cell.angle_gamma   90.00
#
_symmetry.space_group_name_H-M   'P 1'
#
loop_
_entity.id
_entity.type
_entity.pdbx_description
1 polymer ?
#
loop_
_entity_poly.entity_id
_entity_poly.type
_entity_poly.pdbx_seq_one_letter_code
_entity_poly.pdbx_strand_id
1 'polypeptide(L)'
;MKNEFKRLQGLFGVATPTVRLFEARMKLVSPKDRRGWELLICRLAFGYYDHLPKRYRKFIIRYLVHDRACYVRYLNEHTPLGSLRYPLTHPKLFLKMVHLLESDKEGGRMSYLHLASFLLIAFPIKNTLRTLAEYLRTYRHTPEELLQLLGKTEIWED
;
A
#
# COMPACT_ATOMS: atom_id res chain seq x y z
N MET A 1 13.22 -13.69 15.04
CA MET A 1 12.98 -12.50 15.89
C MET A 1 14.25 -11.80 16.39
N LYS A 2 15.02 -12.34 17.36
CA LYS A 2 16.19 -11.63 17.96
C LYS A 2 17.22 -11.16 16.92
N ASN A 3 17.47 -11.95 15.88
CA ASN A 3 18.47 -11.63 14.85
C ASN A 3 18.02 -10.51 13.90
N GLU A 4 16.75 -10.51 13.48
CA GLU A 4 16.21 -9.46 12.57
C GLU A 4 16.10 -8.12 13.28
N PHE A 5 15.62 -8.11 14.52
CA PHE A 5 15.56 -6.87 15.31
C PHE A 5 16.97 -6.34 15.64
N LYS A 6 17.90 -7.19 16.09
CA LYS A 6 19.31 -6.79 16.31
C LYS A 6 19.95 -6.23 15.05
N ARG A 7 19.67 -6.82 13.88
CA ARG A 7 20.15 -6.31 12.61
C ARG A 7 19.60 -4.91 12.31
N LEU A 8 18.31 -4.67 12.53
CA LEU A 8 17.73 -3.32 12.42
C LEU A 8 18.35 -2.35 13.43
N GLN A 9 18.60 -2.78 14.67
CA GLN A 9 19.29 -1.96 15.67
C GLN A 9 20.70 -1.59 15.22
N GLY A 10 21.46 -2.55 14.67
CA GLY A 10 22.81 -2.32 14.16
C GLY A 10 22.85 -1.28 13.04
N LEU A 11 21.81 -1.17 12.21
CA LEU A 11 21.71 -0.15 11.16
C LEU A 11 21.66 1.27 11.72
N PHE A 12 20.97 1.47 12.85
CA PHE A 12 20.81 2.78 13.49
C PHE A 12 21.83 3.04 14.60
N GLY A 13 22.46 1.99 15.15
CA GLY A 13 23.33 2.09 16.32
C GLY A 13 22.61 2.71 17.51
N VAL A 14 23.20 3.76 18.08
CA VAL A 14 22.61 4.55 19.19
C VAL A 14 21.60 5.60 18.73
N ALA A 15 21.54 5.89 17.42
CA ALA A 15 20.70 6.96 16.90
C ALA A 15 19.21 6.59 16.94
N THR A 16 18.35 7.61 17.03
CA THR A 16 16.91 7.40 16.93
C THR A 16 16.53 6.97 15.51
N PRO A 17 15.78 5.87 15.34
CA PRO A 17 15.39 5.40 14.02
C PRO A 17 14.41 6.39 13.36
N THR A 18 14.76 6.86 12.17
CA THR A 18 13.93 7.76 11.36
C THR A 18 13.95 7.33 9.90
N VAL A 19 12.88 7.65 9.15
CA VAL A 19 12.80 7.34 7.71
C VAL A 19 13.93 8.02 6.95
N ARG A 20 14.22 9.29 7.25
CA ARG A 20 15.33 10.04 6.63
C ARG A 20 16.67 9.36 6.85
N LEU A 21 16.96 8.90 8.07
CA LEU A 21 18.22 8.20 8.36
C LEU A 21 18.27 6.85 7.65
N PHE A 22 17.16 6.10 7.64
CA PHE A 22 17.06 4.85 6.89
C PHE A 22 17.35 5.07 5.40
N GLU A 23 16.66 6.01 4.75
CA GLU A 23 16.86 6.31 3.34
C GLU A 23 18.28 6.79 3.03
N ALA A 24 18.89 7.60 3.91
CA ALA A 24 20.28 8.00 3.76
C ALA A 24 21.23 6.79 3.76
N ARG A 25 20.98 5.79 4.61
CA ARG A 25 21.73 4.52 4.60
C ARG A 25 21.42 3.69 3.35
N MET A 26 20.15 3.65 2.92
CA MET A 26 19.74 2.86 1.74
C MET A 26 20.31 3.39 0.42
N LYS A 27 20.71 4.67 0.35
CA LYS A 27 21.44 5.22 -0.81
C LYS A 27 22.85 4.64 -0.98
N LEU A 28 23.43 4.07 0.07
CA LEU A 28 24.81 3.55 0.09
C LEU A 28 24.90 2.04 -0.15
N VAL A 29 23.77 1.35 -0.28
CA VAL A 29 23.72 -0.10 -0.45
C VAL A 29 23.15 -0.48 -1.82
N SER A 30 23.42 -1.71 -2.26
CA SER A 30 22.90 -2.19 -3.55
C SER A 30 21.37 -2.27 -3.55
N PRO A 31 20.71 -2.23 -4.73
CA PRO A 31 19.25 -2.43 -4.81
C PRO A 31 18.79 -3.77 -4.23
N LYS A 32 19.62 -4.82 -4.33
CA LYS A 32 19.33 -6.14 -3.75
C LYS A 32 19.33 -6.07 -2.22
N ASP A 33 20.32 -5.41 -1.63
CA ASP A 33 20.41 -5.26 -0.17
C ASP A 33 19.30 -4.36 0.37
N ARG A 34 18.96 -3.29 -0.38
CA ARG A 34 17.80 -2.44 -0.07
C ARG A 34 16.52 -3.26 0.00
N ARG A 35 16.25 -4.13 -0.98
CA ARG A 35 15.10 -5.06 -0.93
C ARG A 35 15.16 -5.97 0.30
N GLY A 36 16.33 -6.44 0.69
CA GLY A 36 16.50 -7.22 1.92
C GLY A 36 16.12 -6.46 3.19
N TRP A 37 16.43 -5.16 3.26
CA TRP A 37 16.03 -4.29 4.37
C TRP A 37 14.53 -3.97 4.37
N GLU A 38 13.95 -3.69 3.21
CA GLU A 38 12.51 -3.52 3.02
C GLU A 38 11.73 -4.73 3.55
N LEU A 39 12.14 -5.94 3.14
CA LEU A 39 11.55 -7.19 3.63
C LEU A 39 11.71 -7.37 5.13
N LEU A 40 12.89 -7.05 5.68
CA LEU A 40 13.13 -7.13 7.12
C LEU A 40 12.20 -6.19 7.88
N ILE A 41 12.00 -4.96 7.41
CA ILE A 41 11.07 -4.01 8.05
C ILE A 41 9.65 -4.56 8.01
N CYS A 42 9.18 -5.07 6.88
CA CYS A 42 7.83 -5.63 6.77
C CYS A 42 7.64 -6.87 7.66
N ARG A 43 8.63 -7.77 7.76
CA ARG A 43 8.57 -8.90 8.70
C ARG A 43 8.43 -8.46 10.15
N LEU A 44 9.19 -7.46 10.56
CA LEU A 44 9.07 -6.89 11.89
C LEU A 44 7.70 -6.22 12.08
N ALA A 45 7.19 -5.53 11.05
CA ALA A 45 5.92 -4.81 11.09
C ALA A 45 4.69 -5.72 11.17
N PHE A 46 4.69 -6.84 10.44
CA PHE A 46 3.52 -7.70 10.31
C PHE A 46 3.64 -9.03 11.07
N GLY A 47 4.83 -9.38 11.54
CA GLY A 47 5.06 -10.62 12.30
C GLY A 47 5.39 -10.42 13.79
N TYR A 48 5.95 -9.26 14.17
CA TYR A 48 6.50 -9.07 15.53
C TYR A 48 6.22 -7.69 16.13
N TYR A 49 5.22 -6.98 15.61
CA TYR A 49 5.00 -5.56 15.90
C TYR A 49 4.94 -5.26 17.41
N ASP A 50 4.20 -6.06 18.16
CA ASP A 50 3.95 -5.83 19.59
C ASP A 50 5.20 -6.05 20.47
N HIS A 51 6.20 -6.77 19.96
CA HIS A 51 7.47 -7.01 20.64
C HIS A 51 8.51 -5.91 20.37
N LEU A 52 8.20 -4.94 19.52
CA LEU A 52 9.11 -3.87 19.18
C LEU A 52 9.05 -2.73 20.21
N PRO A 53 10.20 -2.18 20.61
CA PRO A 53 10.21 -0.96 21.42
C PRO A 53 9.47 0.19 20.72
N LYS A 54 8.79 1.04 21.51
CA LYS A 54 7.93 2.14 21.02
C LYS A 54 8.60 3.00 19.93
N ARG A 55 9.90 3.30 20.07
CA ARG A 55 10.67 4.06 19.08
C ARG A 55 10.75 3.38 17.71
N TYR A 56 10.88 2.06 17.66
CA TYR A 56 10.93 1.29 16.41
C TYR A 56 9.54 1.11 15.81
N ARG A 57 8.49 0.90 16.63
CA ARG A 57 7.10 0.92 16.14
C ARG A 57 6.76 2.24 15.43
N LYS A 58 7.16 3.37 16.02
CA LYS A 58 6.98 4.71 15.42
C LYS A 58 7.75 4.87 14.11
N PHE A 59 8.98 4.38 14.05
CA PHE A 59 9.76 4.36 12.81
C PHE A 59 9.08 3.52 11.73
N ILE A 60 8.69 2.28 12.05
CA ILE A 60 8.06 1.36 11.10
C ILE A 60 6.78 1.95 10.52
N ILE A 61 5.86 2.48 11.35
CA ILE A 61 4.64 3.12 10.86
C ILE A 61 4.98 4.23 9.86
N ARG A 62 5.92 5.12 10.24
CA ARG A 62 6.34 6.22 9.37
C ARG A 62 6.95 5.72 8.06
N TYR A 63 7.71 4.63 8.12
CA TYR A 63 8.32 4.03 6.94
C TYR A 63 7.26 3.41 6.01
N LEU A 64 6.29 2.67 6.55
CA LEU A 64 5.21 2.08 5.75
C LEU A 64 4.31 3.17 5.12
N VAL A 65 4.09 4.28 5.82
CA VAL A 65 3.41 5.45 5.27
C VAL A 65 4.28 6.16 4.21
N HIS A 66 5.59 6.10 4.29
CA HIS A 66 6.46 6.67 3.26
C HIS A 66 6.53 5.78 2.01
N ASP A 67 6.64 4.47 2.19
CA ASP A 67 6.74 3.49 1.11
C ASP A 67 5.59 2.48 1.17
N ARG A 68 4.45 2.87 0.57
CA ARG A 68 3.27 2.00 0.50
C ARG A 68 3.47 0.80 -0.40
N ALA A 69 4.28 0.95 -1.46
CA ALA A 69 4.54 -0.14 -2.39
C ALA A 69 5.26 -1.30 -1.69
N CYS A 70 6.13 -0.98 -0.72
CA CYS A 70 6.83 -1.96 0.09
C CYS A 70 5.87 -2.90 0.84
N TYR A 71 4.93 -2.38 1.64
CA TYR A 71 4.03 -3.27 2.38
C TYR A 71 2.98 -3.95 1.50
N VAL A 72 2.47 -3.29 0.45
CA VAL A 72 1.52 -3.91 -0.48
C VAL A 72 2.15 -5.14 -1.11
N ARG A 73 3.39 -5.00 -1.61
CA ARG A 73 4.16 -6.10 -2.18
C ARG A 73 4.40 -7.20 -1.15
N TYR A 74 4.85 -6.84 0.05
CA TYR A 74 5.12 -7.82 1.09
C TYR A 74 3.88 -8.62 1.48
N LEU A 75 2.76 -7.96 1.73
CA LEU A 75 1.52 -8.65 2.11
C LEU A 75 1.04 -9.58 1.01
N ASN A 76 1.15 -9.15 -0.25
CA ASN A 76 0.70 -9.95 -1.39
C ASN A 76 1.65 -11.12 -1.74
N GLU A 77 2.96 -10.96 -1.59
CA GLU A 77 3.96 -11.94 -2.04
C GLU A 77 4.54 -12.82 -0.91
N HIS A 78 4.46 -12.35 0.35
CA HIS A 78 5.14 -12.99 1.48
C HIS A 78 4.20 -13.31 2.65
N THR A 79 2.89 -13.18 2.47
CA THR A 79 1.90 -13.62 3.46
C THR A 79 0.76 -14.36 2.76
N PRO A 80 -0.04 -15.16 3.50
CA PRO A 80 -1.22 -15.80 2.93
C PRO A 80 -2.24 -14.82 2.33
N LEU A 81 -2.19 -13.54 2.72
CA LEU A 81 -3.15 -12.53 2.27
C LEU A 81 -3.23 -12.45 0.74
N GLY A 82 -2.11 -12.60 0.03
CA GLY A 82 -2.10 -12.58 -1.44
C GLY A 82 -3.06 -13.60 -2.08
N SER A 83 -3.22 -14.76 -1.44
CA SER A 83 -4.11 -15.86 -1.85
C SER A 83 -5.53 -15.73 -1.28
N LEU A 84 -5.72 -14.91 -0.24
CA LEU A 84 -7.02 -14.68 0.42
C LEU A 84 -7.77 -13.46 -0.14
N ARG A 85 -7.23 -12.80 -1.16
CA ARG A 85 -7.85 -11.64 -1.79
C ARG A 85 -9.16 -12.00 -2.47
N TYR A 86 -10.15 -11.12 -2.37
CA TYR A 86 -11.45 -11.33 -2.98
C TYR A 86 -11.36 -11.13 -4.51
N PRO A 87 -11.69 -12.13 -5.34
CA PRO A 87 -11.71 -11.96 -6.79
C PRO A 87 -12.96 -11.18 -7.22
N LEU A 88 -12.78 -9.92 -7.61
CA LEU A 88 -13.87 -9.10 -8.14
C LEU A 88 -14.36 -9.66 -9.48
N THR A 89 -15.67 -9.87 -9.62
CA THR A 89 -16.32 -10.23 -10.89
C THR A 89 -16.18 -9.10 -11.91
N HIS A 90 -16.47 -7.86 -11.51
CA HIS A 90 -16.43 -6.67 -12.36
C HIS A 90 -15.46 -5.62 -11.80
N PRO A 91 -14.13 -5.82 -11.90
CA PRO A 91 -13.14 -4.95 -11.27
C PRO A 91 -13.18 -3.52 -11.80
N LYS A 92 -13.49 -3.31 -13.08
CA LYS A 92 -13.62 -1.97 -13.67
C LYS A 92 -14.79 -1.23 -13.05
N LEU A 93 -15.99 -1.83 -13.02
CA LEU A 93 -17.19 -1.23 -12.45
C LEU A 93 -17.01 -0.90 -10.96
N PHE A 94 -16.41 -1.83 -10.21
CA PHE A 94 -16.06 -1.62 -8.81
C PHE A 94 -15.16 -0.39 -8.60
N LEU A 95 -14.12 -0.23 -9.43
CA LEU A 95 -13.24 0.94 -9.34
C LEU A 95 -13.94 2.25 -9.70
N LYS A 96 -14.88 2.24 -10.65
CA LYS A 96 -15.74 3.40 -10.95
C LYS A 96 -16.59 3.76 -9.72
N MET A 97 -17.23 2.78 -9.07
CA MET A 97 -17.98 2.99 -7.83
C MET A 97 -17.12 3.59 -6.72
N VAL A 98 -15.94 3.01 -6.47
CA VAL A 98 -14.99 3.51 -5.46
C VAL A 98 -14.61 4.96 -5.77
N HIS A 99 -14.29 5.27 -7.02
CA HIS A 99 -14.02 6.64 -7.43
C HIS A 99 -15.21 7.57 -7.16
N LEU A 100 -16.43 7.17 -7.53
CA LEU A 100 -17.64 7.97 -7.29
C LEU A 100 -17.83 8.31 -5.81
N LEU A 101 -17.67 7.32 -4.94
CA LEU A 101 -17.89 7.45 -3.50
C LEU A 101 -16.81 8.26 -2.79
N GLU A 102 -15.56 8.09 -3.20
CA GLU A 102 -14.42 8.67 -2.49
C GLU A 102 -13.99 10.04 -3.08
N SER A 103 -14.37 10.36 -4.33
CA SER A 103 -13.92 11.60 -5.01
C SER A 103 -14.58 12.90 -4.52
N ASP A 104 -15.34 12.87 -3.43
CA ASP A 104 -15.98 14.06 -2.87
C ASP A 104 -14.95 15.11 -2.43
N LYS A 105 -15.20 16.35 -2.84
CA LYS A 105 -14.31 17.50 -2.59
C LYS A 105 -14.58 18.15 -1.24
N GLU A 106 -15.73 17.88 -0.62
CA GLU A 106 -16.14 18.54 0.63
C GLU A 106 -15.39 17.98 1.85
N GLY A 107 -14.92 16.73 1.80
CA GLY A 107 -14.26 16.03 2.91
C GLY A 107 -12.74 16.23 3.07
N GLY A 108 -12.09 17.03 2.21
CA GLY A 108 -10.64 17.29 2.23
C GLY A 108 -9.82 16.52 1.19
N ARG A 109 -8.50 16.74 1.16
CA ARG A 109 -7.60 16.11 0.17
C ARG A 109 -7.36 14.63 0.49
N MET A 110 -8.06 13.75 -0.20
CA MET A 110 -7.77 12.32 -0.19
C MET A 110 -6.37 11.97 -0.69
N SER A 111 -5.80 10.89 -0.15
CA SER A 111 -4.57 10.28 -0.67
C SER A 111 -4.91 9.09 -1.58
N TYR A 112 -4.92 9.31 -2.89
CA TYR A 112 -5.12 8.24 -3.88
C TYR A 112 -4.10 7.10 -3.77
N LEU A 113 -2.87 7.39 -3.32
CA LEU A 113 -1.88 6.36 -3.02
C LEU A 113 -2.28 5.48 -1.84
N HIS A 114 -2.97 6.04 -0.84
CA HIS A 114 -3.44 5.29 0.30
C HIS A 114 -4.64 4.41 -0.07
N LEU A 115 -5.61 4.98 -0.80
CA LEU A 115 -6.74 4.22 -1.32
C LEU A 115 -6.27 3.06 -2.22
N ALA A 116 -5.41 3.35 -3.20
CA ALA A 116 -4.85 2.34 -4.10
C ALA A 116 -4.08 1.24 -3.36
N SER A 117 -3.36 1.55 -2.27
CA SER A 117 -2.67 0.51 -1.51
C SER A 117 -3.62 -0.49 -0.85
N PHE A 118 -4.75 -0.02 -0.31
CA PHE A 118 -5.73 -0.92 0.31
C PHE A 118 -6.51 -1.72 -0.73
N LEU A 119 -6.83 -1.12 -1.88
CA LEU A 119 -7.43 -1.84 -3.00
C LEU A 119 -6.55 -2.99 -3.49
N LEU A 120 -5.23 -2.76 -3.60
CA LEU A 120 -4.28 -3.79 -4.03
C LEU A 120 -4.03 -4.89 -2.99
N ILE A 121 -4.28 -4.59 -1.71
CA ILE A 121 -4.25 -5.56 -0.62
C ILE A 121 -5.52 -6.42 -0.64
N ALA A 122 -6.68 -5.81 -0.86
CA ALA A 122 -7.96 -6.51 -0.77
C ALA A 122 -8.30 -7.31 -2.05
N PHE A 123 -7.89 -6.80 -3.21
CA PHE A 123 -8.32 -7.29 -4.51
C PHE A 123 -7.13 -7.60 -5.44
N PRO A 124 -7.23 -8.63 -6.32
CA PRO A 124 -6.19 -8.99 -7.28
C PRO A 124 -6.19 -8.09 -8.52
N ILE A 125 -6.15 -6.77 -8.32
CA ILE A 125 -6.15 -5.78 -9.41
C ILE A 125 -4.78 -5.78 -10.12
N LYS A 126 -4.79 -5.91 -11.46
CA LYS A 126 -3.59 -5.97 -12.32
C LYS A 126 -2.99 -4.59 -12.60
N ASN A 127 -2.74 -3.79 -11.56
CA ASN A 127 -2.12 -2.47 -11.68
C ASN A 127 -1.01 -2.30 -10.65
N THR A 128 0.01 -1.50 -10.98
CA THR A 128 0.94 -1.03 -9.96
C THR A 128 0.24 -0.02 -9.05
N LEU A 129 0.78 0.17 -7.83
CA LEU A 129 0.28 1.18 -6.90
C LEU A 129 0.15 2.56 -7.55
N ARG A 130 1.19 2.99 -8.29
CA ARG A 130 1.21 4.31 -8.93
C ARG A 130 0.19 4.40 -10.06
N THR A 131 0.10 3.36 -10.89
CA THR A 131 -0.86 3.30 -11.99
C THR A 131 -2.30 3.37 -11.47
N LEU A 132 -2.63 2.61 -10.43
CA LEU A 132 -3.97 2.62 -9.85
C LEU A 132 -4.30 3.95 -9.16
N ALA A 133 -3.36 4.51 -8.41
CA ALA A 133 -3.55 5.81 -7.77
C ALA A 133 -3.76 6.92 -8.82
N GLU A 134 -3.02 6.88 -9.93
CA GLU A 134 -3.16 7.84 -11.02
C GLU A 134 -4.48 7.68 -11.78
N TYR A 135 -4.91 6.44 -12.01
CA TYR A 135 -6.23 6.14 -12.57
C TYR A 135 -7.33 6.76 -11.70
N LEU A 136 -7.34 6.48 -10.40
CA LEU A 136 -8.34 7.03 -9.48
C LEU A 136 -8.29 8.56 -9.40
N ARG A 137 -7.12 9.18 -9.57
CA ARG A 137 -6.97 10.63 -9.51
C ARG A 137 -7.54 11.35 -10.74
N THR A 138 -7.41 10.73 -11.90
CA THR A 138 -7.71 11.36 -13.20
C THR A 138 -9.04 10.90 -13.80
N TYR A 139 -9.62 9.83 -13.28
CA TYR A 139 -10.89 9.31 -13.77
C TYR A 139 -12.02 10.34 -13.69
N ARG A 140 -12.86 10.35 -14.72
CA ARG A 140 -14.05 11.18 -14.82
C ARG A 140 -15.19 10.31 -15.30
N HIS A 141 -16.28 10.34 -14.54
CA HIS A 141 -17.50 9.64 -14.92
C HIS A 141 -18.17 10.37 -16.08
N THR A 142 -18.63 9.62 -17.07
CA THR A 142 -19.59 10.16 -18.04
C THR A 142 -21.01 10.10 -17.47
N PRO A 143 -21.96 10.92 -17.95
CA PRO A 143 -23.36 10.84 -17.54
C PRO A 143 -23.96 9.43 -17.71
N GLU A 144 -23.60 8.73 -18.78
CA GLU A 144 -24.08 7.38 -19.09
C GLU A 144 -23.57 6.37 -18.06
N GLU A 145 -22.29 6.48 -17.65
CA GLU A 145 -21.71 5.64 -16.61
C GLU A 145 -22.39 5.84 -15.26
N LEU A 146 -22.78 7.08 -14.92
CA LEU A 146 -23.55 7.35 -13.71
C LEU A 146 -24.93 6.70 -13.76
N LEU A 147 -25.59 6.73 -14.92
CA LEU A 147 -26.88 6.05 -15.10
C LEU A 147 -26.74 4.52 -14.99
N GLN A 148 -25.65 3.95 -15.52
CA GLN A 148 -25.31 2.53 -15.36
C GLN A 148 -25.10 2.19 -13.89
N LEU A 149 -24.34 3.00 -13.16
CA LEU A 149 -24.06 2.81 -11.73
C LEU A 149 -25.32 2.93 -10.85
N LEU A 150 -26.29 3.74 -11.28
CA LEU A 150 -27.59 3.89 -10.62
C LEU A 150 -28.58 2.78 -10.98
N GLY A 151 -28.19 1.80 -11.82
CA GLY A 151 -29.05 0.71 -12.27
C GLY A 151 -30.16 1.17 -13.23
N LYS A 152 -30.00 2.35 -13.85
CA LYS A 152 -30.98 2.92 -14.79
C LYS A 152 -30.74 2.49 -16.25
N THR A 153 -29.65 1.77 -16.51
CA THR A 153 -29.31 1.20 -17.81
C THR A 153 -28.75 -0.21 -17.61
N GLU A 154 -29.05 -1.11 -18.55
CA GLU A 154 -28.55 -2.49 -18.53
C GLU A 154 -27.04 -2.55 -18.74
N ILE A 155 -26.39 -3.45 -18.01
CA ILE A 155 -24.95 -3.69 -18.12
C ILE A 155 -24.74 -4.68 -19.27
N TRP A 156 -24.32 -4.16 -20.42
CA TRP A 156 -23.80 -4.98 -21.52
C TRP A 156 -22.28 -4.97 -21.40
N GLU A 157 -21.68 -6.10 -21.02
CA GLU A 157 -20.22 -6.27 -21.11
C GLU A 157 -19.88 -6.96 -22.43
N ASP A 158 -19.00 -6.32 -23.22
CA ASP A 158 -18.23 -6.94 -24.32
C ASP A 158 -17.06 -7.78 -23.78
#